data_AF-A0A943NFA0-F1
#
_entry.id   AF-A0A943NFA0-F1
#
_cell.length_a   1.000
_cell.length_b   1.000
_cell.length_c   1.000
_cell.angle_alpha   90.00
_cell.angle_beta   90.00
_cell.angle_gamma   90.00
#
_symmetry.space_group_name_H-M   'P 1'
#
loop_
_entity.id
_entity.type
_entity.pdbx_description
1 polymer ?
#
loop_
_entity_poly.entity_id
_entity_poly.type
_entity_poly.pdbx_seq_one_letter_code
_entity_poly.pdbx_strand_id
1 'polypeptide(L)'
;DGTTLISISKISFAMASGGSDLKPKAAASALPFGGGAGCGVKIVPVAFLVLQGERVRMLPITEPATSTADRLIEQIPELVDRINEMISQYRAEKKVDVDLA
;
A
#
# COMPACT_ATOMS: atom_id res chain seq x y z
N ASP A 1 25.31 -6.88 37.89
CA ASP A 1 23.95 -7.28 37.48
C ASP A 1 23.56 -6.63 36.18
N GLY A 2 23.53 -7.43 35.11
CA GLY A 2 23.23 -6.99 33.75
C GLY A 2 21.74 -7.06 33.44
N THR A 3 21.29 -6.17 32.55
CA THR A 3 19.97 -6.25 31.92
C THR A 3 20.16 -6.72 30.48
N THR A 4 19.50 -7.80 30.08
CA THR A 4 19.49 -8.26 28.69
C THR A 4 18.18 -7.86 28.02
N LEU A 5 18.28 -7.25 26.84
CA LEU A 5 17.13 -6.85 26.03
C LEU A 5 17.08 -7.69 24.77
N ILE A 6 15.97 -8.39 24.54
CA ILE A 6 15.72 -9.14 23.32
C ILE A 6 14.57 -8.44 22.59
N SER A 7 14.84 -7.90 21.41
CA SER A 7 13.80 -7.30 20.55
C SER A 7 12.97 -8.39 19.89
N ILE A 8 11.65 -8.24 19.95
CA ILE A 8 10.67 -9.09 19.27
C ILE A 8 10.03 -8.27 18.16
N SER A 9 10.20 -8.72 16.92
CA SER A 9 9.64 -8.07 15.73
C SER A 9 8.76 -9.04 14.95
N LYS A 10 7.60 -8.56 14.48
CA LYS A 10 6.75 -9.25 13.51
C LYS A 10 7.25 -8.93 12.10
N ILE A 11 7.49 -9.96 11.30
CA ILE A 11 7.94 -9.81 9.93
C ILE A 11 6.85 -10.34 9.00
N SER A 12 6.44 -9.54 8.02
CA SER A 12 5.50 -9.91 6.96
C SER A 12 6.18 -9.80 5.61
N PHE A 13 5.92 -10.76 4.73
CA PHE A 13 6.40 -10.77 3.35
C PHE A 13 5.20 -10.77 2.42
N ALA A 14 5.30 -10.03 1.32
CA ALA A 14 4.31 -10.00 0.26
C ALA A 14 5.04 -10.12 -1.07
N MET A 15 4.48 -10.87 -2.01
CA MET A 15 5.00 -10.96 -3.37
C MET A 15 3.83 -10.88 -4.33
N ALA A 16 4.00 -10.11 -5.38
CA ALA A 16 3.01 -9.93 -6.43
C ALA A 16 3.72 -9.99 -7.77
N SER A 17 3.06 -10.60 -8.76
CA SER A 17 3.52 -10.62 -10.13
C SER A 17 2.33 -10.48 -11.07
N GLY A 18 2.58 -9.96 -12.26
CA GLY A 18 1.56 -9.80 -13.28
C GLY A 18 2.20 -9.53 -14.64
N GLY A 19 1.47 -9.89 -15.69
CA GLY A 19 1.88 -9.60 -17.06
C GLY A 19 0.69 -9.69 -17.99
N SER A 20 0.84 -9.12 -19.18
CA SER A 20 -0.17 -9.10 -20.19
C SER A 20 0.43 -9.10 -21.59
N ASP A 21 -0.33 -9.69 -22.51
CA ASP A 21 -0.05 -9.60 -23.94
C ASP A 21 -0.50 -8.21 -24.45
N LEU A 22 0.37 -7.59 -25.23
CA LEU A 22 0.15 -6.26 -25.82
C LEU A 22 -0.24 -6.43 -27.29
N LYS A 23 -1.21 -5.64 -27.75
CA LYS A 23 -1.59 -5.63 -29.16
C LYS A 23 -0.48 -5.00 -30.00
N PRO A 24 0.03 -5.69 -31.05
CA PRO A 24 1.01 -5.11 -31.96
C PRO A 24 0.41 -3.89 -32.70
N LYS A 25 1.17 -2.80 -32.79
CA LYS A 25 0.75 -1.59 -33.53
C LYS A 25 1.07 -1.67 -35.04
N ALA A 26 1.80 -2.70 -35.47
CA ALA A 26 2.08 -3.04 -36.86
C ALA A 26 2.25 -4.57 -36.97
N ALA A 27 2.19 -5.10 -38.21
CA ALA A 27 2.29 -6.53 -38.51
C ALA A 27 3.69 -7.10 -38.16
N ALA A 28 3.94 -7.26 -36.86
CA ALA A 28 5.04 -8.04 -36.33
C ALA A 28 4.52 -9.45 -36.05
N SER A 29 5.29 -10.46 -36.45
CA SER A 29 4.95 -11.89 -36.34
C SER A 29 4.95 -12.43 -34.90
N ALA A 30 5.21 -11.59 -33.90
CA ALA A 30 5.21 -11.94 -32.48
C ALA A 30 4.34 -10.96 -31.68
N LEU A 31 3.46 -11.50 -30.82
CA LEU A 31 2.69 -10.71 -29.85
C LEU A 31 3.64 -10.22 -28.74
N PRO A 32 3.86 -8.91 -28.56
CA PRO A 32 4.72 -8.40 -27.49
C PRO A 32 4.10 -8.69 -26.12
N PHE A 33 4.87 -9.25 -25.20
CA PHE A 33 4.47 -9.48 -23.81
C PHE A 33 5.15 -8.49 -22.87
N GLY A 34 4.39 -7.94 -21.91
CA GLY A 34 4.91 -7.11 -20.84
C GLY A 34 4.58 -7.71 -19.48
N GLY A 35 5.58 -7.91 -18.63
CA GLY A 35 5.37 -8.45 -17.28
C GLY A 35 6.28 -7.83 -16.25
N GLY A 36 5.88 -7.94 -14.98
CA GLY A 36 6.62 -7.45 -13.83
C GLY A 36 6.29 -8.23 -12.56
N ALA A 37 7.25 -8.28 -11.64
CA ALA A 37 7.07 -8.85 -10.32
C ALA A 37 7.70 -7.93 -9.27
N GLY A 38 7.19 -8.00 -8.05
CA GLY A 38 7.68 -7.24 -6.91
C GLY A 38 7.48 -8.01 -5.62
N CYS A 39 8.34 -7.73 -4.64
CA CYS A 39 8.17 -8.22 -3.28
C CYS A 39 8.24 -7.05 -2.29
N GLY A 40 7.57 -7.21 -1.16
CA GLY A 40 7.57 -6.28 -0.04
C GLY A 40 7.85 -7.03 1.24
N VAL A 41 8.67 -6.42 2.10
CA VAL A 41 8.93 -6.90 3.45
C VAL A 41 8.52 -5.82 4.43
N LYS A 42 7.75 -6.19 5.45
CA LYS A 42 7.34 -5.29 6.54
C LYS A 42 7.87 -5.86 7.85
N ILE A 43 8.68 -5.08 8.55
CA ILE A 43 9.17 -5.43 9.89
C ILE A 43 8.52 -4.47 10.88
N VAL A 44 7.80 -5.00 11.84
CA VAL A 44 7.12 -4.23 12.90
C VAL A 44 7.71 -4.64 14.24
N PRO A 45 8.40 -3.76 14.97
CA PRO A 45 8.86 -4.06 16.32
C PRO A 45 7.65 -4.13 17.26
N VAL A 46 7.48 -5.24 17.98
CA VAL A 46 6.27 -5.51 18.79
C VAL A 46 6.56 -5.37 20.28
N ALA A 47 7.71 -5.83 20.75
CA ALA A 47 8.05 -5.80 22.17
C ALA A 47 9.56 -5.95 22.40
N PHE A 48 9.97 -5.68 23.63
CA PHE A 48 11.24 -6.12 24.18
C PHE A 48 11.00 -7.13 25.29
N LEU A 49 11.70 -8.27 25.25
CA LEU A 49 11.82 -9.18 26.37
C LEU A 49 13.04 -8.76 27.21
N VAL A 50 12.78 -8.39 28.45
CA VAL A 50 13.77 -7.90 29.40
C VAL A 50 14.09 -9.01 30.38
N LEU A 51 15.37 -9.37 30.48
CA LEU A 51 15.89 -10.26 31.52
C LEU A 51 16.75 -9.46 32.50
N GLN A 52 16.43 -9.57 33.78
CA GLN A 52 17.14 -8.92 34.89
C GLN A 52 17.29 -9.92 36.04
N GLY A 53 18.45 -10.54 36.16
CA GLY A 53 18.66 -11.68 37.07
C GLY A 53 17.69 -12.81 36.73
N GLU A 54 16.90 -13.27 37.71
CA GLU A 54 15.87 -14.30 37.51
C GLU A 54 14.50 -13.74 37.04
N ARG A 55 14.38 -12.43 36.87
CA ARG A 55 13.12 -11.81 36.42
C ARG A 55 13.10 -11.68 34.90
N VAL A 56 12.03 -12.18 34.30
CA VAL A 56 11.72 -12.02 32.87
C VAL A 56 10.44 -11.20 32.73
N ARG A 57 10.48 -10.12 31.95
CA ARG A 57 9.31 -9.27 31.68
C ARG A 57 9.26 -8.85 30.22
N MET A 58 8.06 -8.84 29.64
CA MET A 58 7.82 -8.28 28.31
C MET A 58 7.41 -6.80 28.42
N LEU A 59 8.02 -5.96 27.60
CA LEU A 59 7.69 -4.55 27.41
C LEU A 59 7.13 -4.37 25.99
N PRO A 60 5.81 -4.28 25.80
CA PRO A 60 5.22 -4.04 24.49
C PRO A 60 5.57 -2.62 24.01
N ILE A 61 5.83 -2.50 22.71
CA ILE A 61 5.96 -1.22 22.03
C ILE A 61 4.53 -0.85 21.62
N THR A 62 3.82 -0.12 22.49
CA THR A 62 2.53 0.45 22.11
C THR A 62 2.76 1.42 20.95
N GLU A 63 2.18 1.11 19.79
CA GLU A 63 2.10 2.07 18.70
C GLU A 63 1.46 3.35 19.23
N PRO A 64 1.96 4.56 18.89
CA PRO A 64 1.19 5.77 19.12
C PRO A 64 -0.21 5.56 18.54
N ALA A 65 -1.25 5.90 19.31
CA ALA A 65 -2.66 5.67 18.99
C ALA A 65 -3.19 6.50 17.79
N THR A 66 -2.34 6.79 16.80
CA THR A 66 -2.73 7.30 15.50
C THR A 66 -2.65 6.14 14.53
N SER A 67 -3.66 5.26 14.58
CA SER A 67 -3.74 4.17 13.63
C SER A 67 -3.74 4.77 12.22
N THR A 68 -3.04 4.15 11.27
CA THR A 68 -3.06 4.60 9.88
C THR A 68 -4.49 4.63 9.31
N ALA A 69 -5.41 3.85 9.90
CA ALA A 69 -6.83 3.90 9.61
C ALA A 69 -7.47 5.25 9.97
N ASP A 70 -7.12 5.88 11.11
CA ASP A 70 -7.62 7.21 11.47
C ASP A 70 -7.19 8.27 10.46
N ARG A 71 -5.93 8.20 10.00
CA ARG A 71 -5.42 9.10 8.93
C ARG A 71 -6.03 8.82 7.57
N LEU A 72 -6.36 7.56 7.27
CA LEU A 72 -7.03 7.20 6.02
C LEU A 72 -8.46 7.73 5.98
N ILE A 73 -9.17 7.71 7.11
CA ILE A 73 -10.53 8.24 7.23
C ILE A 73 -10.54 9.75 6.99
N GLU A 74 -9.52 10.47 7.46
CA GLU A 74 -9.35 11.91 7.21
C GLU A 74 -9.08 12.25 5.73
N GLN A 75 -8.53 11.32 4.94
CA GLN A 75 -8.15 11.55 3.53
C GLN A 75 -9.21 11.11 2.51
N ILE A 76 -10.20 10.29 2.90
CA ILE A 76 -11.29 9.84 2.02
C ILE A 76 -12.09 11.01 1.40
N PRO A 77 -12.44 12.08 2.14
CA PRO A 77 -13.21 13.19 1.58
C PRO A 77 -12.54 13.83 0.37
N GLU A 78 -11.23 14.11 0.45
CA GLU A 78 -10.47 14.75 -0.63
C GLU A 78 -10.37 13.87 -1.89
N LEU A 79 -10.35 12.54 -1.72
CA LEU A 79 -10.31 11.60 -2.84
C LEU A 79 -11.65 11.52 -3.57
N VAL A 80 -12.76 11.60 -2.84
CA VAL A 80 -14.11 11.64 -3.43
C VAL A 80 -14.31 12.93 -4.23
N ASP A 81 -13.85 14.06 -3.71
CA ASP A 81 -13.94 15.36 -4.39
C ASP A 81 -13.16 15.35 -5.72
N ARG A 82 -11.92 14.82 -5.72
CA ARG A 82 -11.12 14.68 -6.96
C ARG A 82 -11.75 13.77 -8.01
N ILE A 83 -12.42 12.70 -7.59
CA ILE A 83 -13.12 11.79 -8.51
C ILE A 83 -14.35 12.48 -9.11
N ASN A 84 -15.11 13.22 -8.29
CA ASN A 84 -16.28 13.99 -8.76
C ASN A 84 -15.88 15.07 -9.76
N GLU A 85 -14.79 15.80 -9.50
CA GLU A 85 -14.25 16.80 -10.42
C GLU A 85 -13.86 16.15 -11.76
N MET A 86 -13.15 15.03 -11.73
CA MET A 86 -12.72 14.33 -12.94
C MET A 86 -13.90 13.81 -13.76
N ILE A 87 -14.91 13.21 -13.12
CA ILE A 87 -16.13 12.73 -13.79
C ILE A 87 -16.93 13.89 -14.39
N SER A 88 -16.99 15.03 -13.69
CA SER A 88 -17.69 16.22 -14.19
C SER A 88 -17.01 16.80 -15.45
N GLN A 89 -15.68 16.79 -15.51
CA GLN A 89 -14.91 17.22 -16.69
C GLN A 89 -15.17 16.28 -17.88
N TYR A 90 -15.13 14.97 -17.67
CA TYR A 90 -15.46 13.99 -18.72
C TYR A 90 -16.91 14.10 -19.21
N ARG A 91 -17.86 14.45 -18.33
CA ARG A 91 -19.27 14.67 -18.71
C ARG A 91 -19.48 15.99 -19.45
N ALA A 92 -18.68 17.01 -19.13
CA ALA A 92 -18.72 18.31 -19.79
C ALA A 92 -18.17 18.21 -21.23
N GLU A 93 -17.06 17.50 -21.44
CA GLU A 93 -16.56 17.19 -22.79
C GLU A 93 -17.59 16.43 -23.62
N LYS A 94 -18.25 15.42 -23.04
CA LYS A 94 -19.25 14.62 -23.76
C LYS A 94 -20.54 15.36 -24.11
N LYS A 95 -20.85 16.49 -23.45
CA LYS A 95 -22.01 17.33 -23.79
C LYS A 95 -21.75 18.25 -24.98
N VAL A 96 -20.50 18.64 -25.22
CA VAL A 96 -20.14 19.53 -26.33
C VAL A 96 -20.22 18.80 -27.68
N ASP A 97 -19.92 17.50 -27.72
CA ASP A 97 -19.98 16.69 -28.95
C ASP A 97 -21.41 16.28 -29.38
N VAL A 98 -22.40 16.31 -28.48
CA VAL A 98 -23.77 15.83 -28.77
C VAL A 98 -24.72 16.97 -29.19
N ASP A 99 -24.41 18.23 -28.84
CA ASP A 99 -25.23 19.41 -29.23
C ASP A 99 -24.82 20.01 -30.59
N LEU A 100 -23.81 19.44 -31.25
CA LEU A 100 -23.30 19.87 -32.57
C LEU A 100 -23.63 18.91 -33.73
N ALA A 101 -24.38 17.83 -33.48
CA ALA A 101 -24.84 16.85 -34.48
C ALA A 101 -26.36 16.93 -34.70
#